data_AF-A0A947S2Y6-F1
#
_entry.id   AF-A0A947S2Y6-F1
#
_cell.length_a   1.000
_cell.length_b   1.000
_cell.length_c   1.000
_cell.angle_alpha   90.00
_cell.angle_beta   90.00
_cell.angle_gamma   90.00
#
_symmetry.space_group_name_H-M   'P 1'
#
loop_
_entity.id
_entity.type
_entity.pdbx_description
1 polymer ?
#
loop_
_entity_poly.entity_id
_entity_poly.type
_entity_poly.pdbx_seq_one_letter_code
_entity_poly.pdbx_strand_id
1 'polypeptide(L)' 'MSKEKLDNKTLKELKAMLSEKRNALRDFCFRIAKGKAKDVKEGRVLRREIARILTNINKHGGK' A
#
# COMPACT_ATOMS: atom_id res chain seq x y z
N MET A 1 0.81 -12.49 -1.46
CA MET A 1 1.96 -11.57 -1.63
C MET A 1 2.92 -11.79 -0.47
N SER A 2 3.92 -12.63 -0.72
CA SER A 2 4.92 -13.08 0.24
C SER A 2 5.71 -11.91 0.82
N LYS A 3 5.95 -11.96 2.14
CA LYS A 3 6.60 -10.92 2.96
C LYS A 3 8.06 -10.62 2.58
N GLU A 4 8.67 -11.41 1.69
CA GLU A 4 10.11 -11.42 1.44
C GLU A 4 10.65 -10.31 0.51
N LYS A 5 9.81 -9.55 -0.20
CA LYS A 5 10.31 -8.60 -1.22
C LYS A 5 10.40 -7.13 -0.81
N LEU A 6 10.13 -6.78 0.45
CA LEU A 6 10.20 -5.37 0.90
C LEU A 6 11.53 -5.00 1.56
N ASP A 7 12.26 -5.97 2.11
CA ASP A 7 13.48 -5.71 2.88
C ASP A 7 14.70 -5.40 1.99
N ASN A 8 14.75 -5.97 0.78
CA ASN A 8 15.81 -5.73 -0.22
C ASN A 8 15.51 -4.58 -1.20
N LYS A 9 14.38 -3.88 -1.06
CA LYS A 9 14.02 -2.80 -1.98
C LYS A 9 14.61 -1.47 -1.53
N THR A 10 15.22 -0.75 -2.46
CA THR A 10 15.71 0.61 -2.21
C THR A 10 14.55 1.53 -1.81
N LEU A 11 14.83 2.52 -0.94
CA LEU A 11 13.86 3.54 -0.51
C LEU A 11 13.04 4.16 -1.65
N LYS A 12 13.67 4.31 -2.83
CA LYS A 12 13.04 4.81 -4.06
C LYS A 12 11.95 3.87 -4.59
N GLU A 13 12.18 2.56 -4.59
CA GLU A 13 11.18 1.56 -4.96
C GLU A 13 10.05 1.49 -3.93
N LEU A 14 10.37 1.58 -2.63
CA LEU A 14 9.35 1.60 -1.57
C LEU A 14 8.42 2.82 -1.73
N LYS A 15 8.97 4.00 -2.05
CA LYS A 15 8.18 5.20 -2.36
C LYS A 15 7.34 5.04 -3.63
N ALA A 16 7.87 4.42 -4.69
CA ALA A 16 7.12 4.14 -5.91
C ALA A 16 5.91 3.22 -5.63
N MET A 17 6.14 2.12 -4.92
CA MET A 17 5.08 1.18 -4.52
C MET A 17 4.04 1.84 -3.59
N LEU A 18 4.48 2.73 -2.69
CA LEU A 18 3.57 3.51 -1.85
C LEU A 18 2.63 4.38 -2.69
N SER A 19 3.16 5.04 -3.72
CA SER A 19 2.37 5.88 -4.62
C SER A 19 1.32 5.07 -5.38
N GLU A 20 1.71 3.91 -5.94
CA GLU A 20 0.79 3.00 -6.62
C GLU A 20 -0.33 2.51 -5.69
N LYS A 21 0.01 2.06 -4.47
CA LYS A 21 -0.98 1.57 -3.50
C LYS A 21 -1.91 2.67 -3.00
N ARG A 22 -1.42 3.92 -2.87
CA ARG A 22 -2.27 5.09 -2.56
C ARG A 22 -3.24 5.40 -3.70
N ASN A 23 -2.79 5.30 -4.96
CA ASN A 23 -3.67 5.48 -6.11
C ASN A 23 -4.74 4.40 -6.17
N ALA A 24 -4.35 3.13 -5.95
CA ALA A 24 -5.30 2.02 -5.86
C ALA A 24 -6.33 2.22 -4.73
N LEU A 25 -5.91 2.76 -3.59
CA LEU A 25 -6.82 3.09 -2.49
C LEU A 25 -7.77 4.24 -2.85
N ARG A 26 -7.30 5.24 -3.60
CA ARG A 26 -8.14 6.34 -4.10
C ARG A 26 -9.18 5.82 -5.10
N ASP A 27 -8.75 4.99 -6.04
CA ASP A 27 -9.63 4.36 -7.03
C ASP A 27 -10.67 3.46 -6.35
N PHE A 28 -10.24 2.67 -5.36
CA PHE A 28 -11.13 1.87 -4.51
C PHE A 28 -12.16 2.74 -3.78
N CYS A 29 -11.75 3.90 -3.24
CA CYS A 29 -12.65 4.84 -2.58
C CYS A 29 -13.69 5.40 -3.56
N PHE A 30 -13.28 5.76 -4.78
CA PHE A 30 -14.20 6.18 -5.84
C PHE A 30 -15.18 5.06 -6.24
N ARG A 31 -14.69 3.81 -6.34
CA ARG A 31 -15.53 2.65 -6.66
C ARG A 31 -16.53 2.32 -5.54
N ILE A 32 -16.14 2.48 -4.27
CA ILE A 32 -17.05 2.38 -3.11
C ILE A 32 -18.08 3.50 -3.12
N ALA A 33 -17.66 4.75 -3.34
CA ALA A 33 -18.57 5.90 -3.35
C ALA A 33 -19.65 5.77 -4.43
N LYS A 34 -19.32 5.13 -5.56
CA LYS A 34 -20.27 4.79 -6.63
C LYS A 34 -21.10 3.53 -6.36
N GLY A 35 -21.00 2.91 -5.18
CA GLY A 35 -21.72 1.68 -4.81
C GLY A 35 -21.30 0.43 -5.61
N LYS A 36 -20.21 0.51 -6.37
CA LYS A 36 -19.79 -0.53 -7.33
C LYS A 36 -18.85 -1.57 -6.71
N ALA A 37 -18.24 -1.25 -5.57
CA ALA A 37 -17.36 -2.15 -4.84
C ALA A 37 -18.08 -2.76 -3.63
N LYS A 38 -18.48 -4.04 -3.75
CA LYS A 38 -18.99 -4.85 -2.64
C LYS A 38 -17.86 -5.41 -1.74
N ASP A 39 -16.64 -5.46 -2.27
CA ASP A 39 -15.47 -6.04 -1.58
C ASP A 39 -14.75 -5.04 -0.67
N VAL A 40 -15.36 -4.75 0.48
CA VAL A 40 -14.74 -3.99 1.58
C VAL A 40 -13.42 -4.60 2.08
N LYS A 41 -13.21 -5.90 1.83
CA LYS A 41 -11.97 -6.61 2.14
C LYS A 41 -10.77 -6.05 1.38
N GLU A 42 -10.93 -5.72 0.09
CA GLU A 42 -9.83 -5.18 -0.72
C GLU A 42 -9.30 -3.86 -0.15
N GLY A 43 -10.19 -2.96 0.27
CA GLY A 43 -9.79 -1.70 0.94
C GLY A 43 -8.99 -1.93 2.22
N ARG A 44 -9.39 -2.90 3.05
CA ARG A 44 -8.66 -3.24 4.28
C ARG A 44 -7.27 -3.80 3.98
N VAL A 45 -7.14 -4.62 2.93
CA VAL A 45 -5.85 -5.16 2.48
C VAL A 45 -4.93 -4.04 1.99
N LEU A 46 -5.44 -3.15 1.14
CA LEU A 46 -4.69 -1.99 0.63
C LEU A 46 -4.14 -1.11 1.77
N ARG A 47 -4.97 -0.79 2.76
CA ARG A 47 -4.55 -0.01 3.95
C ARG A 47 -3.43 -0.71 4.72
N ARG A 48 -3.53 -2.03 4.89
CA ARG A 48 -2.52 -2.84 5.59
C ARG A 48 -1.20 -2.90 4.81
N GLU A 49 -1.25 -2.97 3.49
CA GLU A 49 -0.03 -2.93 2.66
C GLU A 49 0.66 -1.56 2.71
N ILE A 50 -0.10 -0.46 2.63
CA ILE A 50 0.47 0.89 2.78
C ILE A 50 1.17 1.04 4.14
N ALA A 51 0.53 0.57 5.22
CA ALA A 51 1.13 0.61 6.56
C ALA A 51 2.46 -0.17 6.62
N ARG A 52 2.52 -1.36 6.02
CA ARG A 52 3.76 -2.18 5.96
C ARG A 52 4.87 -1.50 5.16
N ILE A 53 4.53 -0.83 4.05
CA ILE A 53 5.51 -0.09 3.26
C ILE A 53 6.06 1.09 4.07
N LEU A 54 5.20 1.85 4.74
CA LEU A 54 5.61 2.96 5.62
C LEU A 54 6.52 2.48 6.77
N THR A 55 6.20 1.34 7.40
CA THR A 55 7.05 0.76 8.44
C THR A 55 8.45 0.41 7.91
N ASN A 56 8.55 -0.16 6.71
CA ASN A 56 9.85 -0.48 6.10
C ASN A 56 10.64 0.78 5.73
N ILE A 57 9.98 1.80 5.18
CA ILE A 57 10.61 3.10 4.90
C ILE A 57 11.16 3.71 6.20
N ASN A 58 10.38 3.67 7.29
CA ASN A 58 10.81 4.21 8.58
C ASN A 58 12.00 3.43 9.17
N LYS A 59 11.98 2.09 9.06
CA LYS A 59 13.11 1.24 9.46
C LYS A 59 14.40 1.54 8.69
N HIS A 60 14.29 1.89 7.41
CA HIS A 60 15.45 2.27 6.59
C HIS A 60 15.92 3.71 6.84
N GLY A 61 15.03 4.64 7.18
CA GLY A 61 15.38 6.04 7.45
C GLY A 61 15.84 6.35 8.87
N GLY A 62 15.68 5.41 9.81
CA GLY A 62 16.06 5.57 11.22
C GLY A 62 17.39 4.90 11.61
N LYS A 63 18.29 4.67 10.65
CA LYS A 63 19.68 4.27 10.92
C LYS A 63 20.63 5.43 10.70
#